data_AF-A0A5B7V8M5-F1
#
_entry.id   AF-A0A5B7V8M5-F1
#
_cell.length_a   1.000
_cell.length_b   1.000
_cell.length_c   1.000
_cell.angle_alpha   90.00
_cell.angle_beta   90.00
_cell.angle_gamma   90.00
#
_symmetry.space_group_name_H-M   'P 1'
#
loop_
_entity.id
_entity.type
_entity.pdbx_description
1 polymer ?
#
loop_
_entity_poly.entity_id
_entity_poly.type
_entity_poly.pdbx_seq_one_letter_code
_entity_poly.pdbx_strand_id
1 'polypeptide(L)'
;MTFIRTRNATAAATPLAPPTKGDGSTYVFEMIYDGGKWRGYADTPTELLVGLIPEYPELESPKERAAARIRLALRLQVQLQAVLATPEDLEQCTPEQQQAILAPRDTPPVLNHWDAPVPLVLVTSFYKPTGRLPRPTGPEGALLWIEPDDEWALLRSLAEIGVIHLGVDQGKLPPNVRGE
;
A
#
# COMPACT_ATOMS: atom_id res chain seq x y z
N MET A 1 -21.43 6.73 -3.07
CA MET A 1 -19.98 6.47 -3.16
C MET A 1 -19.63 6.41 -4.62
N THR A 2 -18.74 7.28 -5.08
CA THR A 2 -18.43 7.41 -6.52
C THR A 2 -16.93 7.16 -6.73
N PHE A 3 -16.55 5.89 -6.85
CA PHE A 3 -15.25 5.50 -7.37
C PHE A 3 -15.33 5.40 -8.89
N ILE A 4 -14.55 6.22 -9.61
CA ILE A 4 -14.47 6.15 -11.07
C ILE A 4 -13.18 5.43 -11.46
N ARG A 5 -13.32 4.35 -12.24
CA ARG A 5 -12.20 3.60 -12.79
C ARG A 5 -12.07 3.83 -14.29
N THR A 6 -10.88 4.18 -14.72
CA THR A 6 -10.51 4.32 -16.14
C THR A 6 -9.24 3.51 -16.43
N ARG A 7 -9.13 2.97 -17.64
CA ARG A 7 -7.92 2.25 -18.05
C ARG A 7 -6.79 3.26 -18.22
N ASN A 8 -5.63 2.98 -17.64
CA ASN A 8 -4.44 3.78 -17.88
C ASN A 8 -3.89 3.41 -19.26
N ALA A 9 -3.73 4.42 -20.13
CA ALA A 9 -3.19 4.20 -21.46
C ALA A 9 -1.67 4.17 -21.38
N THR A 10 -1.07 2.97 -21.41
CA THR A 10 0.39 2.77 -21.37
C THR A 10 1.16 3.33 -22.58
N ALA A 11 0.47 3.86 -23.58
CA ALA A 11 1.05 4.34 -24.84
C ALA A 11 0.33 5.56 -25.45
N ALA A 12 -0.52 6.27 -24.71
CA ALA A 12 -1.19 7.44 -25.29
C ALA A 12 -0.20 8.60 -25.42
N ALA A 13 0.04 9.06 -26.66
CA ALA A 13 0.79 10.29 -26.94
C ALA A 13 0.16 11.54 -26.30
N THR A 14 -1.03 11.42 -25.73
CA THR A 14 -1.74 12.46 -24.99
C THR A 14 -2.30 11.87 -23.69
N PRO A 15 -1.97 12.44 -22.52
CA PRO A 15 -2.54 12.01 -21.25
C PRO A 15 -4.06 12.01 -21.29
N LEU A 16 -4.71 10.96 -20.76
CA LEU A 16 -6.17 10.95 -20.60
C LEU A 16 -6.57 12.09 -19.66
N ALA A 17 -7.51 12.92 -20.11
CA ALA A 17 -8.11 13.97 -19.29
C ALA A 17 -8.79 13.30 -18.07
N PRO A 18 -8.50 13.76 -16.84
CA PRO A 18 -9.19 13.26 -15.66
C PRO A 18 -10.70 13.46 -15.77
N PRO A 19 -11.52 12.51 -15.31
CA PRO A 19 -12.96 12.68 -15.27
C PRO A 19 -13.32 13.82 -14.30
N THR A 20 -14.34 14.60 -14.67
CA THR A 20 -14.95 15.61 -13.80
C THR A 20 -16.27 15.09 -13.26
N LYS A 21 -16.69 15.62 -12.12
CA LYS A 21 -18.02 15.36 -11.55
C LYS A 21 -19.10 16.05 -12.39
N GLY A 22 -20.37 15.76 -12.10
CA GLY A 22 -21.51 16.37 -12.80
C GLY A 22 -21.60 17.89 -12.66
N ASP A 23 -20.95 18.47 -11.65
CA ASP A 23 -20.82 19.92 -11.43
C ASP A 23 -19.58 20.54 -12.10
N GLY A 24 -18.77 19.74 -12.83
CA GLY A 24 -17.53 20.17 -13.46
C GLY A 24 -16.31 20.20 -12.55
N SER A 25 -16.46 19.91 -11.24
CA SER A 25 -15.32 19.87 -10.32
C SER A 25 -14.47 18.61 -10.50
N THR A 26 -13.18 18.70 -10.16
CA THR A 26 -12.27 17.55 -10.10
C THR A 26 -12.43 16.77 -8.79
N TYR A 27 -12.13 15.47 -8.85
CA TYR A 27 -12.00 14.61 -7.67
C TYR A 27 -10.80 14.99 -6.80
N VAL A 28 -10.88 14.72 -5.49
CA VAL A 28 -9.79 15.01 -4.55
C VAL A 28 -8.59 14.09 -4.76
N PHE A 29 -8.86 12.81 -4.99
CA PHE A 29 -7.83 11.78 -5.09
C PHE A 29 -7.79 11.14 -6.48
N GLU A 30 -6.56 10.84 -6.90
CA GLU A 30 -6.25 9.98 -8.03
C GLU A 30 -5.35 8.84 -7.56
N MET A 31 -5.62 7.61 -8.02
CA MET A 31 -4.78 6.44 -7.76
C MET A 31 -4.44 5.71 -9.06
N ILE A 32 -3.15 5.51 -9.32
CA ILE A 32 -2.68 4.58 -10.34
C ILE A 32 -2.28 3.27 -9.66
N TYR A 33 -2.85 2.13 -10.10
CA TYR A 33 -2.67 0.84 -9.42
C TYR A 33 -2.67 -0.35 -10.41
N ASP A 34 -2.49 -1.57 -9.88
CA ASP A 34 -2.37 -2.83 -10.64
C ASP A 34 -1.24 -2.76 -11.69
N GLY A 35 -0.03 -2.42 -11.22
CA GLY A 35 1.15 -2.26 -12.08
C GLY A 35 0.99 -1.15 -13.12
N GLY A 36 0.22 -0.12 -12.80
CA GLY A 36 0.00 1.02 -13.69
C GLY A 36 -1.11 0.83 -14.71
N LYS A 37 -1.93 -0.23 -14.63
CA LYS A 37 -2.99 -0.51 -15.63
C LYS A 37 -4.25 0.32 -15.45
N TRP A 38 -4.53 0.78 -14.24
CA TRP A 38 -5.79 1.45 -13.90
C TRP A 38 -5.54 2.79 -13.23
N ARG A 39 -6.43 3.76 -13.52
CA ARG A 39 -6.57 5.03 -12.83
C ARG A 39 -7.92 5.06 -12.10
N GLY A 40 -7.90 5.25 -10.80
CA GLY A 40 -9.05 5.41 -9.93
C GLY A 40 -9.19 6.86 -9.47
N TYR A 41 -10.40 7.39 -9.40
CA TYR A 41 -10.68 8.73 -8.89
C TYR A 41 -11.77 8.68 -7.83
N ALA A 42 -11.59 9.42 -6.74
CA ALA A 42 -12.52 9.46 -5.61
C ALA A 42 -12.36 10.73 -4.78
N ASP A 43 -13.31 11.01 -3.88
CA ASP A 43 -13.25 12.15 -2.96
C ASP A 43 -12.83 11.77 -1.54
N THR A 44 -12.79 10.46 -1.24
CA THR A 44 -12.43 9.94 0.07
C THR A 44 -11.47 8.76 -0.05
N PRO A 45 -10.59 8.53 0.97
CA PRO A 45 -9.79 7.31 1.05
C PRO A 45 -10.63 6.03 0.98
N THR A 46 -11.78 6.02 1.65
CA THR A 46 -12.74 4.90 1.68
C THR A 46 -13.17 4.50 0.27
N GLU A 47 -13.54 5.48 -0.56
CA GLU A 47 -13.96 5.23 -1.94
C GLU A 47 -12.80 4.79 -2.82
N LEU A 48 -11.59 5.30 -2.58
CA LEU A 48 -10.40 4.91 -3.35
C LEU A 48 -10.02 3.45 -3.10
N LEU A 49 -10.26 2.94 -1.88
CA LEU A 49 -10.02 1.54 -1.53
C LEU A 49 -10.86 0.55 -2.34
N VAL A 50 -11.98 0.97 -2.95
CA VAL A 50 -12.75 0.12 -3.88
C VAL A 50 -11.87 -0.38 -5.04
N GLY A 51 -10.88 0.40 -5.46
CA GLY A 51 -9.93 -0.03 -6.49
C GLY A 51 -9.04 -1.21 -6.07
N LEU A 52 -8.73 -1.34 -4.78
CA LEU A 52 -7.82 -2.35 -4.22
C LEU A 52 -8.56 -3.51 -3.54
N ILE A 53 -9.74 -3.23 -2.97
CA ILE A 53 -10.63 -4.14 -2.25
C ILE A 53 -12.05 -3.87 -2.77
N PRO A 54 -12.48 -4.54 -3.87
CA PRO A 54 -13.78 -4.25 -4.51
C PRO A 54 -14.98 -4.35 -3.56
N GLU A 55 -14.94 -5.29 -2.61
CA GLU A 55 -16.01 -5.54 -1.62
C GLU A 55 -16.00 -4.56 -0.44
N TYR A 56 -15.05 -3.63 -0.36
CA TYR A 56 -14.86 -2.77 0.81
C TYR A 56 -16.09 -1.95 1.24
N PRO A 57 -16.91 -1.39 0.32
CA PRO A 57 -18.14 -0.67 0.69
C PRO A 57 -19.21 -1.54 1.36
N GLU A 58 -19.19 -2.85 1.10
CA GLU A 58 -20.16 -3.81 1.62
C GLU A 58 -19.81 -4.24 3.06
N LEU A 59 -18.62 -3.89 3.55
CA LEU A 59 -18.18 -4.20 4.91
C LEU A 59 -18.82 -3.21 5.89
N GLU A 60 -19.69 -3.73 6.76
CA GLU A 60 -20.49 -2.94 7.68
C GLU A 60 -19.75 -2.62 8.98
N SER A 61 -18.93 -3.56 9.48
CA SER A 61 -18.23 -3.37 10.76
C SER A 61 -16.81 -2.81 10.60
N PRO A 62 -16.34 -1.98 11.54
CA PRO A 62 -14.94 -1.54 11.59
C PRO A 62 -13.94 -2.71 11.63
N LYS A 63 -14.34 -3.83 12.27
CA LYS A 63 -13.52 -5.04 12.38
C LYS A 63 -13.33 -5.72 11.02
N GLU A 64 -14.40 -5.83 10.22
CA GLU A 64 -14.32 -6.41 8.87
C GLU A 64 -13.47 -5.56 7.94
N ARG A 65 -13.62 -4.23 8.01
CA ARG A 65 -12.80 -3.28 7.25
C ARG A 65 -11.32 -3.40 7.61
N ALA A 66 -10.99 -3.41 8.90
CA ALA A 66 -9.63 -3.63 9.37
C ALA A 66 -9.07 -4.98 8.89
N ALA A 67 -9.86 -6.06 8.99
CA ALA A 67 -9.45 -7.37 8.50
C ALA A 67 -9.23 -7.39 6.98
N ALA A 68 -10.05 -6.70 6.19
CA ALA A 68 -9.86 -6.57 4.75
C ALA A 68 -8.57 -5.82 4.40
N ARG A 69 -8.27 -4.72 5.09
CA ARG A 69 -7.01 -3.97 4.94
C ARG A 69 -5.79 -4.83 5.28
N ILE A 70 -5.84 -5.58 6.40
CA ILE A 70 -4.75 -6.48 6.80
C ILE A 70 -4.55 -7.61 5.78
N ARG A 71 -5.64 -8.21 5.27
CA ARG A 71 -5.56 -9.24 4.21
C ARG A 71 -4.93 -8.72 2.93
N LEU A 72 -5.27 -7.50 2.52
CA LEU A 72 -4.62 -6.83 1.39
C LEU A 72 -3.12 -6.62 1.67
N ALA A 73 -2.77 -6.08 2.84
CA ALA A 73 -1.39 -5.82 3.23
C ALA A 73 -0.53 -7.09 3.20
N LEU A 74 -1.04 -8.20 3.74
CA LEU A 74 -0.35 -9.50 3.70
C LEU A 74 -0.13 -10.01 2.27
N ARG A 75 -1.13 -9.87 1.40
CA ARG A 75 -1.00 -10.26 -0.01
C ARG A 75 0.07 -9.43 -0.72
N LEU A 76 0.04 -8.11 -0.52
CA LEU A 76 1.01 -7.19 -1.11
C LEU A 76 2.41 -7.38 -0.54
N GLN A 77 2.54 -7.71 0.75
CA GLN A 77 3.81 -8.05 1.38
C GLN A 77 4.49 -9.21 0.65
N VAL A 78 3.76 -10.31 0.40
CA VAL A 78 4.30 -11.47 -0.31
C VAL A 78 4.72 -11.10 -1.74
N GLN A 79 3.86 -10.38 -2.47
CA GLN A 79 4.13 -9.99 -3.85
C GLN A 79 5.34 -9.06 -3.96
N LEU A 80 5.40 -8.02 -3.12
CA LEU A 80 6.48 -7.05 -3.15
C LEU A 80 7.81 -7.67 -2.69
N GLN A 81 7.79 -8.51 -1.65
CA GLN A 81 9.00 -9.21 -1.22
C GLN A 81 9.57 -10.08 -2.34
N ALA A 82 8.72 -10.77 -3.10
CA ALA A 82 9.15 -11.60 -4.22
C ALA A 82 9.74 -10.78 -5.38
N VAL A 83 9.22 -9.57 -5.62
CA VAL A 83 9.78 -8.65 -6.64
C VAL A 83 11.14 -8.11 -6.22
N LEU A 84 11.33 -7.82 -4.92
CA LEU A 84 12.57 -7.27 -4.38
C LEU A 84 13.68 -8.32 -4.21
N ALA A 85 13.33 -9.58 -3.95
CA ALA A 85 14.27 -10.66 -3.71
C ALA A 85 14.81 -11.25 -5.02
N THR A 86 15.66 -10.49 -5.72
CA THR A 86 16.31 -10.99 -6.95
C THR A 86 17.33 -12.09 -6.60
N PRO A 87 17.62 -13.02 -7.52
CA PRO A 87 18.65 -14.04 -7.28
C PRO A 87 20.02 -13.46 -6.90
N GLU A 88 20.43 -12.37 -7.55
CA GLU A 88 21.71 -11.70 -7.31
C GLU A 88 21.78 -11.07 -5.91
N ASP A 89 20.70 -10.47 -5.44
CA ASP A 89 20.66 -9.89 -4.08
C ASP A 89 20.61 -10.99 -3.02
N LEU A 90 19.89 -12.09 -3.29
CA LEU A 90 19.81 -13.23 -2.38
C LEU A 90 21.16 -13.92 -2.20
N GLU A 91 21.99 -14.01 -3.24
CA GLU A 91 23.36 -14.56 -3.15
C GLU A 91 24.27 -13.75 -2.22
N GLN A 92 23.96 -12.47 -1.99
CA GLN A 92 24.69 -11.59 -1.07
C GLN A 92 24.15 -11.66 0.37
N CYS A 93 23.03 -12.34 0.60
CA CYS A 93 22.43 -12.50 1.92
C CYS A 93 23.07 -13.66 2.71
N THR A 94 23.13 -13.52 4.04
CA THR A 94 23.42 -14.66 4.92
C THR A 94 22.28 -15.68 4.89
N PRO A 95 22.49 -16.94 5.30
CA PRO A 95 21.42 -17.93 5.39
C PRO A 95 20.22 -17.48 6.23
N GLU A 96 20.46 -16.75 7.33
CA GLU A 96 19.42 -16.21 8.20
C GLU A 96 18.61 -15.10 7.50
N GLN A 97 19.28 -14.23 6.74
CA GLN A 97 18.63 -13.20 5.94
C GLN A 97 17.80 -13.85 4.80
N GLN A 98 18.36 -14.83 4.09
CA GLN A 98 17.62 -15.60 3.09
C GLN A 98 16.40 -16.28 3.70
N GLN A 99 16.54 -16.90 4.87
CA GLN A 99 15.43 -17.52 5.59
C GLN A 99 14.35 -16.50 5.93
N ALA A 100 14.73 -15.32 6.43
CA ALA A 100 13.77 -14.26 6.73
C ALA A 100 13.05 -13.74 5.47
N ILE A 101 13.74 -13.61 4.33
CA ILE A 101 13.17 -13.17 3.06
C ILE A 101 12.22 -14.24 2.48
N LEU A 102 12.61 -15.51 2.53
CA LEU A 102 11.92 -16.62 1.85
C LEU A 102 10.90 -17.35 2.74
N ALA A 103 10.88 -17.09 4.05
CA ALA A 103 9.94 -17.74 4.96
C ALA A 103 8.47 -17.46 4.57
N PRO A 104 7.56 -18.41 4.87
CA PRO A 104 6.13 -18.17 4.82
C PRO A 104 5.73 -16.88 5.57
N ARG A 105 4.76 -16.14 5.03
CA ARG A 105 4.25 -14.87 5.60
C ARG A 105 2.96 -15.03 6.40
N ASP A 106 2.54 -16.27 6.65
CA ASP A 106 1.51 -16.58 7.63
C ASP A 106 1.97 -16.26 9.07
N THR A 107 3.28 -16.33 9.31
CA THR A 107 3.94 -15.85 10.52
C THR A 107 4.77 -14.60 10.21
N PRO A 108 4.55 -13.46 10.88
CA PRO A 108 5.36 -12.26 10.67
C PRO A 108 6.83 -12.49 11.06
N PRO A 109 7.81 -11.94 10.31
CA PRO A 109 9.23 -12.06 10.66
C PRO A 109 9.54 -11.51 12.04
N VAL A 110 10.25 -12.28 12.87
CA VAL A 110 10.71 -11.85 14.20
C VAL A 110 12.21 -11.59 14.15
N LEU A 111 12.59 -10.31 14.17
CA LEU A 111 13.98 -9.87 14.16
C LEU A 111 14.14 -8.57 14.95
N ASN A 112 15.36 -8.31 15.42
CA ASN A 112 15.70 -7.07 16.11
C ASN A 112 16.29 -6.02 15.15
N HIS A 113 17.02 -6.48 14.13
CA HIS A 113 17.74 -5.64 13.18
C HIS A 113 17.70 -6.26 11.78
N TRP A 114 17.65 -5.41 10.76
CA TRP A 114 17.72 -5.80 9.35
C TRP A 114 18.73 -4.93 8.60
N ASP A 115 19.72 -5.58 8.00
CA ASP A 115 20.82 -4.97 7.26
C ASP A 115 21.11 -5.71 5.94
N ALA A 116 20.19 -6.56 5.49
CA ALA A 116 20.35 -7.30 4.25
C ALA A 116 20.31 -6.36 3.03
N PRO A 117 20.97 -6.74 1.91
CA PRO A 117 20.87 -6.01 0.63
C PRO A 117 19.42 -5.88 0.11
N VAL A 118 18.57 -6.86 0.41
CA VAL A 118 17.15 -6.84 0.05
C VAL A 118 16.32 -6.19 1.16
N PRO A 119 15.52 -5.14 0.88
CA PRO A 119 14.60 -4.58 1.84
C PRO A 119 13.57 -5.61 2.33
N LEU A 120 13.25 -5.58 3.62
CA LEU A 120 12.22 -6.43 4.20
C LEU A 120 10.88 -5.69 4.20
N VAL A 121 9.86 -6.31 3.59
CA VAL A 121 8.50 -5.76 3.57
C VAL A 121 7.75 -6.26 4.80
N LEU A 122 7.24 -5.34 5.62
CA LEU A 122 6.60 -5.61 6.90
C LEU A 122 5.21 -4.96 7.00
N VAL A 123 4.31 -5.56 7.78
CA VAL A 123 2.97 -5.04 8.04
C VAL A 123 2.89 -4.55 9.48
N THR A 124 2.55 -3.28 9.71
CA THR A 124 2.65 -2.65 11.04
C THR A 124 1.80 -3.31 12.11
N SER A 125 0.64 -3.88 11.76
CA SER A 125 -0.30 -4.45 12.73
C SER A 125 0.27 -5.66 13.52
N PHE A 126 1.40 -6.25 13.10
CA PHE A 126 2.09 -7.28 13.88
C PHE A 126 3.07 -6.73 14.92
N TYR A 127 3.51 -5.49 14.75
CA TYR A 127 4.57 -4.86 15.54
C TYR A 127 4.00 -3.77 16.46
N LYS A 128 4.66 -3.55 17.59
CA LYS A 128 4.30 -2.48 18.52
C LYS A 128 4.32 -1.11 17.80
N PRO A 129 3.41 -0.18 18.15
CA PRO A 129 2.51 -0.22 19.32
C PRO A 129 1.23 -1.04 19.13
N THR A 130 0.78 -1.26 17.89
CA THR A 130 -0.50 -1.93 17.58
C THR A 130 -0.43 -3.44 17.84
N GLY A 131 0.65 -4.07 17.38
CA GLY A 131 0.89 -5.50 17.51
C GLY A 131 1.73 -5.87 18.73
N ARG A 132 2.21 -7.13 18.75
CA ARG A 132 2.91 -7.71 19.90
C ARG A 132 4.42 -7.79 19.71
N LEU A 133 4.89 -7.81 18.47
CA LEU A 133 6.31 -7.96 18.16
C LEU A 133 7.08 -6.66 18.38
N PRO A 134 8.35 -6.72 18.83
CA PRO A 134 9.20 -5.55 18.84
C PRO A 134 9.43 -5.06 17.41
N ARG A 135 9.38 -3.75 17.19
CA ARG A 135 9.63 -3.18 15.86
C ARG A 135 11.14 -3.32 15.55
N PRO A 136 11.54 -3.99 14.46
CA PRO A 136 12.94 -4.09 14.07
C PRO A 136 13.51 -2.73 13.69
N THR A 137 14.83 -2.62 13.77
CA THR A 137 15.61 -1.47 13.30
C THR A 137 16.37 -1.83 12.03
N GLY A 138 16.83 -0.82 11.28
CA GLY A 138 17.64 -1.01 10.08
C GLY A 138 18.10 0.34 9.53
N PRO A 139 19.01 0.36 8.56
CA PRO A 139 19.32 1.58 7.82
C PRO A 139 18.10 2.09 7.04
N GLU A 140 18.17 3.33 6.57
CA GLU A 140 17.11 3.93 5.76
C GLU A 140 16.83 3.07 4.52
N GLY A 141 15.54 2.82 4.24
CA GLY A 141 15.11 1.99 3.11
C GLY A 141 15.22 0.48 3.32
N ALA A 142 15.84 0.00 4.41
CA ALA A 142 15.98 -1.44 4.68
C ALA A 142 14.66 -2.11 5.09
N LEU A 143 13.73 -1.33 5.66
CA LEU A 143 12.42 -1.79 6.12
C LEU A 143 11.32 -1.02 5.39
N LEU A 144 10.54 -1.72 4.58
CA LEU A 144 9.40 -1.17 3.86
C LEU A 144 8.12 -1.52 4.61
N TRP A 145 7.36 -0.51 5.04
CA TRP A 145 6.19 -0.70 5.89
C TRP A 145 4.88 -0.59 5.10
N ILE A 146 3.96 -1.52 5.32
CA ILE A 146 2.56 -1.42 4.91
C ILE A 146 1.72 -1.18 6.17
N GLU A 147 0.91 -0.12 6.16
CA GLU A 147 0.19 0.38 7.33
C GLU A 147 -1.33 0.23 7.18
N PRO A 148 -1.93 -0.94 7.52
CA PRO A 148 -3.36 -1.17 7.31
C PRO A 148 -4.25 -0.65 8.45
N ASP A 149 -3.70 0.14 9.38
CA ASP A 149 -4.38 0.56 10.61
C ASP A 149 -5.60 1.45 10.30
N ASP A 150 -5.47 2.37 9.34
CA ASP A 150 -6.56 3.12 8.73
C ASP A 150 -6.44 3.22 7.20
N GLU A 151 -7.45 3.79 6.57
CA GLU A 151 -7.57 3.83 5.11
C GLU A 151 -6.55 4.74 4.45
N TRP A 152 -6.26 5.88 5.09
CA TRP A 152 -5.30 6.83 4.58
C TRP A 152 -3.87 6.35 4.81
N ALA A 153 -3.54 5.86 6.01
CA ALA A 153 -2.22 5.27 6.30
C ALA A 153 -1.89 4.13 5.33
N LEU A 154 -2.89 3.31 4.97
CA LEU A 154 -2.71 2.25 3.99
C LEU A 154 -2.36 2.81 2.61
N LEU A 155 -3.18 3.74 2.08
CA LEU A 155 -2.92 4.31 0.76
C LEU A 155 -1.56 5.04 0.71
N ARG A 156 -1.22 5.77 1.77
CA ARG A 156 0.04 6.51 1.84
C ARG A 156 1.25 5.59 1.89
N SER A 157 1.23 4.57 2.75
CA SER A 157 2.31 3.59 2.84
C SER A 157 2.49 2.80 1.54
N LEU A 158 1.38 2.43 0.87
CA LEU A 158 1.45 1.80 -0.46
C LEU A 158 2.05 2.72 -1.53
N ALA A 159 1.79 4.03 -1.46
CA ALA A 159 2.40 5.00 -2.37
C ALA A 159 3.90 5.21 -2.07
N GLU A 160 4.28 5.29 -0.81
CA GLU A 160 5.67 5.46 -0.34
C GLU A 160 6.56 4.29 -0.79
N ILE A 161 6.05 3.06 -0.76
CA ILE A 161 6.78 1.85 -1.21
C ILE A 161 6.58 1.55 -2.71
N GLY A 162 5.91 2.43 -3.46
CA GLY A 162 5.78 2.35 -4.92
C GLY A 162 4.78 1.32 -5.45
N VAL A 163 3.88 0.78 -4.61
CA VAL A 163 2.84 -0.17 -5.04
C VAL A 163 1.72 0.53 -5.82
N ILE A 164 1.41 1.77 -5.46
CA ILE A 164 0.48 2.65 -6.18
C ILE A 164 1.13 4.03 -6.41
N HIS A 165 0.59 4.80 -7.34
CA HIS A 165 0.82 6.25 -7.34
C HIS A 165 -0.43 6.95 -6.84
N LEU A 166 -0.25 7.93 -5.94
CA LEU A 166 -1.33 8.66 -5.32
C LEU A 166 -1.18 10.16 -5.63
N GLY A 167 -2.16 10.71 -6.35
CA GLY A 167 -2.31 12.14 -6.61
C GLY A 167 -3.36 12.74 -5.69
N VAL A 168 -3.10 13.95 -5.17
CA VAL A 168 -3.97 14.62 -4.20
C VAL A 168 -4.13 16.09 -4.57
N ASP A 169 -5.37 16.56 -4.65
CA ASP A 169 -5.68 17.99 -4.69
C ASP A 169 -5.58 18.58 -3.27
N GLN A 170 -4.44 19.18 -2.97
CA GLN A 170 -4.13 19.78 -1.66
C GLN A 170 -5.17 20.82 -1.22
N GLY A 171 -5.80 21.54 -2.15
CA GLY A 171 -6.82 22.53 -1.86
C GLY A 171 -8.15 21.94 -1.36
N LYS A 172 -8.34 20.63 -1.55
CA LYS A 172 -9.59 19.91 -1.25
C LYS A 172 -9.43 18.79 -0.23
N LEU A 173 -8.25 18.68 0.40
CA LEU A 173 -7.98 17.64 1.38
C LEU A 173 -8.97 17.70 2.54
N PRO A 174 -9.67 16.59 2.84
CA PRO A 174 -10.57 16.53 3.97
C PRO A 174 -9.78 16.60 5.29
N PRO A 175 -10.38 17.12 6.38
CA PRO A 175 -9.67 17.40 7.63
C PRO A 175 -8.98 16.17 8.25
N ASN A 176 -9.59 14.98 8.10
CA ASN A 176 -9.07 13.71 8.62
C ASN A 176 -7.85 13.16 7.85
N VAL A 177 -7.40 13.85 6.80
CA VAL A 177 -6.24 13.49 5.97
C VAL A 177 -5.14 14.57 6.06
N ARG A 178 -5.46 15.75 6.62
CA ARG A 178 -4.46 16.76 6.95
C ARG A 178 -3.70 16.25 8.17
N GLY A 179 -2.44 15.86 7.98
CA GLY A 179 -1.59 15.39 9.08
C GLY A 179 -1.24 16.52 10.04
N GLU A 180 -2.20 16.92 10.87
CA GLU A 180 -1.99 17.72 12.09
C GLU A 180 -1.89 16.80 13.32
#